data_AF-A0A1Q3N8E1-F1
#
_entry.id   AF-A0A1Q3N8E1-F1
#
_cell.length_a   1.000
_cell.length_b   1.000
_cell.length_c   1.000
_cell.angle_alpha   90.00
_cell.angle_beta   90.00
_cell.angle_gamma   90.00
#
_symmetry.space_group_name_H-M   'P 1'
#
loop_
_entity.id
_entity.type
_entity.pdbx_description
1 polymer ?
#
loop_
_entity_poly.entity_id
_entity_poly.type
_entity_poly.pdbx_seq_one_letter_code
_entity_poly.pdbx_strand_id
1 'polypeptide(L)'
;MTTNIDDRNPTPDLAEDNAFFPSPYSLSQYTAPKTDYDGTTYPNPYEGDKKILMIATDERYILMQNEKFFSTGNHPVEMLLPMFHLDNAGFAFDVATLSGNPVKLEMWAMPKEEQVVLDTYHKYEKQLKAPLKLAEILEQALSADSPYAGIFIPGGHGVLAKIPESKEVKALLKWAVDHDKYVITLCHGPASLLAAAVDENPNDYIFKGYQVCVFPDSLDKGANIDIGYMPGQLPWL
;
A
#
# COMPACT_ATOMS: atom_id res chain seq x y z
N MET A 1 -6.16 -5.87 -31.22
CA MET A 1 -4.72 -5.66 -31.47
C MET A 1 -3.97 -6.57 -30.50
N THR A 2 -3.03 -7.37 -30.97
CA THR A 2 -2.16 -8.18 -30.11
C THR A 2 -1.18 -7.26 -29.40
N THR A 3 -1.22 -7.19 -28.07
CA THR A 3 -0.22 -6.48 -27.27
C THR A 3 1.15 -7.11 -27.51
N ASN A 4 2.13 -6.32 -27.92
CA ASN A 4 3.50 -6.79 -28.03
C ASN A 4 4.08 -6.93 -26.61
N ILE A 5 4.18 -8.17 -26.12
CA ILE A 5 4.66 -8.47 -24.76
C ILE A 5 6.12 -8.08 -24.54
N ASP A 6 6.90 -7.87 -25.61
CA ASP A 6 8.30 -7.47 -25.52
C ASP A 6 8.49 -5.94 -25.51
N ASP A 7 7.40 -5.16 -25.62
CA ASP A 7 7.47 -3.70 -25.60
C ASP A 7 7.85 -3.19 -24.21
N ARG A 8 8.95 -2.45 -24.14
CA ARG A 8 9.49 -1.84 -22.92
C ARG A 8 9.08 -0.37 -22.76
N ASN A 9 8.30 0.19 -23.67
CA ASN A 9 7.80 1.53 -23.51
C ASN A 9 6.63 1.54 -22.51
N PRO A 10 6.65 2.43 -21.49
CA PRO A 10 5.49 2.65 -20.62
C PRO A 10 4.23 2.93 -21.43
N THR A 11 3.10 2.34 -21.01
CA THR A 11 1.83 2.44 -21.74
C THR A 11 1.09 3.71 -21.30
N PRO A 12 0.67 4.61 -22.20
CA PRO A 12 -0.08 5.80 -21.80
C PRO A 12 -1.36 5.47 -21.01
N ASP A 13 -1.58 6.18 -19.90
CA ASP A 13 -2.84 6.18 -19.17
C ASP A 13 -3.70 7.35 -19.68
N LEU A 14 -4.77 7.03 -20.43
CA LEU A 14 -5.61 8.05 -21.08
C LEU A 14 -6.50 8.83 -20.10
N ALA A 15 -6.54 8.44 -18.82
CA ALA A 15 -7.30 9.16 -17.81
C ALA A 15 -6.56 10.42 -17.29
N GLU A 16 -5.27 10.57 -17.58
CA GLU A 16 -4.45 11.69 -17.08
C GLU A 16 -3.42 12.15 -18.12
N ASP A 17 -3.07 13.44 -18.08
CA ASP A 17 -2.06 14.01 -18.97
C ASP A 17 -0.66 13.52 -18.60
N ASN A 18 0.13 13.14 -19.62
CA ASN A 18 1.52 12.68 -19.46
C ASN A 18 1.71 11.56 -18.41
N ALA A 19 0.68 10.73 -18.21
CA ALA A 19 0.68 9.61 -17.28
C ALA A 19 0.87 8.27 -18.00
N PHE A 20 1.55 7.33 -17.34
CA PHE A 20 1.88 6.04 -17.92
C PHE A 20 1.71 4.91 -16.92
N PHE A 21 1.06 3.84 -17.36
CA PHE A 21 1.16 2.51 -16.78
C PHE A 21 2.52 1.88 -17.08
N PRO A 22 2.89 0.78 -16.38
CA PRO A 22 4.05 -0.01 -16.74
C PRO A 22 4.02 -0.51 -18.19
N SER A 23 5.20 -0.79 -18.74
CA SER A 23 5.34 -1.36 -20.08
C SER A 23 4.79 -2.79 -20.17
N PRO A 24 4.31 -3.23 -21.35
CA PRO A 24 3.88 -4.62 -21.54
C PRO A 24 4.92 -5.67 -21.11
N TYR A 25 6.20 -5.41 -21.38
CA TYR A 25 7.30 -6.28 -20.97
C TYR A 25 7.42 -6.33 -19.45
N SER A 26 7.43 -5.19 -18.76
CA SER A 26 7.55 -5.18 -17.30
C SER A 26 6.38 -5.92 -16.62
N LEU A 27 5.16 -5.77 -17.12
CA LEU A 27 3.99 -6.49 -16.62
C LEU A 27 4.16 -8.00 -16.78
N SER A 28 4.72 -8.47 -17.89
CA SER A 28 5.00 -9.91 -18.09
C SER A 28 6.02 -10.50 -17.11
N GLN A 29 6.86 -9.66 -16.50
CA GLN A 29 7.89 -10.09 -15.56
C GLN A 29 7.42 -10.00 -14.10
N TYR A 30 6.66 -8.95 -13.77
CA TYR A 30 6.36 -8.60 -12.38
C TYR A 30 4.91 -8.87 -11.96
N THR A 31 4.03 -9.21 -12.90
CA THR A 31 2.65 -9.60 -12.60
C THR A 31 2.38 -11.03 -13.06
N ALA A 32 1.44 -11.67 -12.39
CA ALA A 32 1.03 -13.04 -12.68
C ALA A 32 -0.49 -13.18 -12.50
N PRO A 33 -1.13 -14.13 -13.20
CA PRO A 33 -2.56 -14.38 -13.04
C PRO A 33 -2.91 -14.98 -11.66
N LYS A 34 -1.94 -15.60 -10.97
CA LYS A 34 -2.07 -16.24 -9.66
C LYS A 34 -1.00 -15.78 -8.68
N THR A 35 -1.22 -15.99 -7.39
CA THR A 35 -0.20 -15.77 -6.36
C THR A 35 0.48 -17.08 -5.97
N ASP A 36 1.41 -17.00 -5.02
CA ASP A 36 2.07 -18.14 -4.38
C ASP A 36 1.35 -18.60 -3.09
N TYR A 37 0.08 -18.23 -2.91
CA TYR A 37 -0.72 -18.68 -1.77
C TYR A 37 -0.69 -20.21 -1.67
N ASP A 38 -0.34 -20.70 -0.49
CA ASP A 38 0.01 -22.10 -0.25
C ASP A 38 -1.13 -22.95 0.34
N GLY A 39 -2.33 -22.37 0.47
CA GLY A 39 -3.47 -23.05 1.10
C GLY A 39 -3.51 -22.94 2.63
N THR A 40 -2.71 -22.07 3.24
CA THR A 40 -2.71 -21.84 4.70
C THR A 40 -4.12 -21.53 5.23
N THR A 41 -4.48 -22.18 6.33
CA THR A 41 -5.77 -22.01 7.04
C THR A 41 -5.57 -21.76 8.53
N TYR A 42 -6.58 -21.20 9.19
CA TYR A 42 -6.55 -20.82 10.60
C TYR A 42 -7.63 -21.59 11.38
N PRO A 43 -7.31 -22.79 11.93
CA PRO A 43 -8.30 -23.62 12.61
C PRO A 43 -8.81 -23.06 13.94
N ASN A 44 -8.05 -22.14 14.55
CA ASN A 44 -8.42 -21.47 15.81
C ASN A 44 -8.32 -19.95 15.62
N PRO A 45 -9.28 -19.34 14.89
CA PRO A 45 -9.27 -17.90 14.68
C PRO A 45 -9.51 -17.15 15.99
N TYR A 46 -9.04 -15.90 16.03
CA TYR A 46 -9.36 -14.97 17.10
C TYR A 46 -10.87 -14.69 17.13
N GLU A 47 -11.47 -14.80 18.32
CA GLU A 47 -12.93 -14.63 18.53
C GLU A 47 -13.29 -13.29 19.21
N GLY A 48 -12.32 -12.42 19.44
CA GLY A 48 -12.59 -11.10 20.03
C GLY A 48 -13.05 -10.07 19.00
N ASP A 49 -13.04 -8.80 19.40
CA ASP A 49 -13.64 -7.70 18.64
C ASP A 49 -12.62 -6.75 18.00
N LYS A 50 -11.32 -7.01 18.16
CA LYS A 50 -10.27 -6.19 17.58
C LYS A 50 -10.17 -6.33 16.06
N LYS A 51 -9.84 -5.21 15.43
CA LYS A 51 -9.67 -5.05 13.98
C LYS A 51 -8.26 -4.61 13.62
N ILE A 52 -7.95 -4.60 12.32
CA ILE A 52 -6.78 -3.91 11.77
C ILE A 52 -7.23 -2.64 11.06
N LEU A 53 -6.57 -1.52 11.34
CA LEU A 53 -6.78 -0.28 10.58
C LEU A 53 -5.84 -0.27 9.38
N MET A 54 -6.38 -0.35 8.17
CA MET A 54 -5.58 -0.19 6.95
C MET A 54 -5.52 1.27 6.53
N ILE A 55 -4.31 1.79 6.32
CA ILE A 55 -4.09 3.10 5.69
C ILE A 55 -3.65 2.86 4.25
N ALA A 56 -4.53 3.19 3.32
CA ALA A 56 -4.31 3.01 1.88
C ALA A 56 -4.12 4.38 1.19
N THR A 57 -3.55 4.35 -0.01
CA THR A 57 -3.39 5.55 -0.83
C THR A 57 -4.68 5.91 -1.56
N ASP A 58 -4.97 7.21 -1.61
CA ASP A 58 -6.08 7.79 -2.37
C ASP A 58 -5.60 8.54 -3.63
N GLU A 59 -4.31 8.53 -3.93
CA GLU A 59 -3.71 9.13 -5.12
C GLU A 59 -3.05 8.06 -5.99
N ARG A 60 -3.29 8.14 -7.30
CA ARG A 60 -2.79 7.19 -8.30
C ARG A 60 -1.51 7.68 -8.96
N TYR A 61 -1.33 8.99 -9.11
CA TYR A 61 -0.29 9.54 -9.96
C TYR A 61 0.89 10.05 -9.13
N ILE A 62 2.05 9.43 -9.31
CA ILE A 62 3.31 9.89 -8.72
C ILE A 62 4.09 10.68 -9.76
N LEU A 63 4.40 11.94 -9.46
CA LEU A 63 5.21 12.79 -10.32
C LEU A 63 6.67 12.34 -10.28
N MET A 64 7.20 11.97 -11.45
CA MET A 64 8.58 11.53 -11.63
C MET A 64 9.48 12.73 -11.91
N GLN A 65 10.81 12.57 -11.77
CA GLN A 65 11.78 13.65 -11.99
C GLN A 65 11.77 14.22 -13.43
N ASN A 66 11.27 13.46 -14.40
CA ASN A 66 11.15 13.87 -15.80
C ASN A 66 9.76 14.40 -16.15
N GLU A 67 9.00 14.85 -15.14
CA GLU A 67 7.67 15.48 -15.28
C GLU A 67 6.57 14.56 -15.81
N LYS A 68 6.86 13.26 -16.01
CA LYS A 68 5.84 12.24 -16.28
C LYS A 68 5.18 11.80 -14.99
N PHE A 69 3.95 11.32 -15.10
CA PHE A 69 3.28 10.62 -14.01
C PHE A 69 3.42 9.11 -14.15
N PHE A 70 3.78 8.44 -13.06
CA PHE A 70 3.57 7.00 -12.95
C PHE A 70 2.14 6.72 -12.47
N SER A 71 1.38 5.94 -13.24
CA SER A 71 0.01 5.51 -12.90
C SER A 71 0.05 4.24 -12.03
N THR A 72 -0.02 4.46 -10.72
CA THR A 72 0.18 3.46 -9.67
C THR A 72 -1.04 3.40 -8.72
N GLY A 73 -0.79 3.17 -7.43
CA GLY A 73 -1.74 2.90 -6.36
C GLY A 73 -1.08 1.99 -5.33
N ASN A 74 -1.88 1.38 -4.47
CA ASN A 74 -1.41 0.24 -3.70
C ASN A 74 -1.35 -1.02 -4.57
N HIS A 75 -0.34 -1.86 -4.32
CA HIS A 75 -0.20 -3.14 -5.02
C HIS A 75 -1.25 -4.15 -4.51
N PRO A 76 -2.12 -4.70 -5.37
CA PRO A 76 -3.28 -5.47 -4.93
C PRO A 76 -2.90 -6.77 -4.20
N VAL A 77 -1.82 -7.46 -4.60
CA VAL A 77 -1.37 -8.67 -3.89
C VAL A 77 -0.81 -8.33 -2.51
N GLU A 78 -0.05 -7.23 -2.42
CA GLU A 78 0.54 -6.78 -1.15
C GLU A 78 -0.53 -6.32 -0.17
N MET A 79 -1.66 -5.80 -0.66
CA MET A 79 -2.80 -5.43 0.16
C MET A 79 -3.63 -6.67 0.54
N LEU A 80 -4.13 -7.38 -0.46
CA LEU A 80 -5.24 -8.31 -0.28
C LEU A 80 -4.80 -9.66 0.28
N LEU A 81 -3.55 -10.09 0.06
CA LEU A 81 -3.08 -11.36 0.59
C LEU A 81 -2.80 -11.30 2.11
N PRO A 82 -2.13 -10.27 2.65
CA PRO A 82 -2.08 -10.06 4.11
C PRO A 82 -3.46 -9.85 4.72
N MET A 83 -4.36 -9.14 4.04
CA MET A 83 -5.75 -8.99 4.49
C MET A 83 -6.46 -10.34 4.58
N PHE A 84 -6.34 -11.19 3.57
CA PHE A 84 -6.90 -12.56 3.57
C PHE A 84 -6.44 -13.35 4.79
N HIS A 85 -5.13 -13.31 5.10
CA HIS A 85 -4.57 -14.04 6.23
C HIS A 85 -5.08 -13.52 7.58
N LEU A 86 -5.08 -12.20 7.77
CA LEU A 86 -5.51 -11.58 9.02
C LEU A 86 -7.02 -11.68 9.25
N ASP A 87 -7.82 -11.54 8.19
CA ASP A 87 -9.27 -11.67 8.25
C ASP A 87 -9.69 -13.12 8.54
N ASN A 88 -9.07 -14.12 7.89
CA ASN A 88 -9.34 -15.53 8.21
C ASN A 88 -8.80 -15.94 9.59
N ALA A 89 -7.81 -15.21 10.13
CA ALA A 89 -7.37 -15.35 11.51
C ALA A 89 -8.31 -14.65 12.52
N GLY A 90 -9.39 -14.00 12.08
CA GLY A 90 -10.42 -13.40 12.93
C GLY A 90 -10.34 -11.87 13.08
N PHE A 91 -9.45 -11.18 12.37
CA PHE A 91 -9.30 -9.73 12.45
C PHE A 91 -9.89 -9.03 11.23
N ALA A 92 -11.08 -8.45 11.38
CA ALA A 92 -11.66 -7.63 10.33
C ALA A 92 -10.84 -6.34 10.09
N PHE A 93 -11.02 -5.73 8.91
CA PHE A 93 -10.37 -4.47 8.55
C PHE A 93 -11.38 -3.33 8.53
N ASP A 94 -10.94 -2.18 9.03
CA ASP A 94 -11.46 -0.87 8.63
C ASP A 94 -10.44 -0.21 7.68
N VAL A 95 -10.93 0.39 6.59
CA VAL A 95 -10.06 1.05 5.59
C VAL A 95 -10.16 2.55 5.69
N ALA A 96 -9.02 3.23 5.77
CA ALA A 96 -8.94 4.69 5.76
C ALA A 96 -7.96 5.19 4.69
N THR A 97 -8.25 6.39 4.19
CA THR A 97 -7.32 7.20 3.37
C THR A 97 -7.18 8.58 3.99
N LEU A 98 -6.15 9.36 3.61
CA LEU A 98 -5.92 10.67 4.20
C LEU A 98 -7.10 11.63 3.95
N SER A 99 -7.62 11.62 2.73
CA SER A 99 -8.71 12.52 2.33
C SER A 99 -10.11 11.92 2.48
N GLY A 100 -10.23 10.59 2.63
CA GLY A 100 -11.50 9.85 2.50
C GLY A 100 -11.89 9.55 1.05
N ASN A 101 -11.08 9.97 0.07
CA ASN A 101 -11.28 9.58 -1.33
C ASN A 101 -11.06 8.07 -1.51
N PRO A 102 -11.64 7.46 -2.58
CA PRO A 102 -11.52 6.03 -2.85
C PRO A 102 -10.07 5.57 -2.92
N VAL A 103 -9.80 4.37 -2.43
CA VAL A 103 -8.49 3.72 -2.54
C VAL A 103 -8.11 3.56 -4.00
N LYS A 104 -6.85 3.84 -4.34
CA LYS A 104 -6.30 3.61 -5.68
C LYS A 104 -5.47 2.34 -5.67
N LEU A 105 -5.84 1.40 -6.52
CA LEU A 105 -5.11 0.15 -6.74
C LEU A 105 -4.39 0.16 -8.09
N GLU A 106 -3.25 -0.52 -8.12
CA GLU A 106 -2.53 -0.94 -9.32
C GLU A 106 -3.29 -2.09 -9.99
N MET A 107 -4.45 -1.78 -10.60
CA MET A 107 -5.35 -2.80 -11.18
C MET A 107 -4.69 -3.63 -12.31
N TRP A 108 -3.60 -3.15 -12.90
CA TRP A 108 -2.77 -3.88 -13.84
C TRP A 108 -1.98 -5.05 -13.22
N ALA A 109 -1.84 -5.08 -11.88
CA ALA A 109 -1.22 -6.17 -11.12
C ALA A 109 -2.22 -7.08 -10.39
N MET A 110 -3.53 -6.90 -10.60
CA MET A 110 -4.54 -7.75 -9.97
C MET A 110 -4.46 -9.19 -10.52
N PRO A 111 -4.25 -10.22 -9.68
CA PRO A 111 -4.17 -11.61 -10.14
C PRO A 111 -5.57 -12.15 -10.47
N LYS A 112 -5.93 -12.11 -11.76
CA LYS A 112 -7.30 -12.36 -12.24
C LYS A 112 -7.77 -13.82 -12.13
N GLU A 113 -6.87 -14.75 -11.78
CA GLU A 113 -7.18 -16.17 -11.60
C GLU A 113 -6.96 -16.63 -10.14
N GLU A 114 -6.67 -15.72 -9.22
CA GLU A 114 -6.48 -16.03 -7.80
C GLU A 114 -7.74 -15.77 -6.98
N GLN A 115 -8.48 -16.84 -6.67
CA GLN A 115 -9.79 -16.72 -6.03
C GLN A 115 -9.70 -16.10 -4.64
N VAL A 116 -8.68 -16.42 -3.84
CA VAL A 116 -8.55 -15.87 -2.47
C VAL A 116 -8.35 -14.35 -2.49
N VAL A 117 -7.61 -13.84 -3.48
CA VAL A 117 -7.40 -12.40 -3.65
C VAL A 117 -8.68 -11.72 -4.13
N LEU A 118 -9.35 -12.30 -5.13
CA LEU A 118 -10.59 -11.75 -5.69
C LEU A 118 -11.74 -11.74 -4.66
N ASP A 119 -11.91 -12.81 -3.88
CA ASP A 119 -12.93 -12.89 -2.83
C ASP A 119 -12.66 -11.86 -1.72
N THR A 120 -11.39 -11.69 -1.33
CA THR A 120 -10.99 -10.66 -0.36
C THR A 120 -11.25 -9.26 -0.90
N TYR A 121 -10.93 -9.01 -2.17
CA TYR A 121 -11.25 -7.73 -2.83
C TYR A 121 -12.76 -7.46 -2.79
N HIS A 122 -13.59 -8.43 -3.18
CA HIS A 122 -15.05 -8.29 -3.19
C HIS A 122 -15.63 -8.09 -1.79
N LYS A 123 -15.08 -8.77 -0.77
CA LYS A 123 -15.49 -8.58 0.63
C LYS A 123 -15.28 -7.13 1.11
N TYR A 124 -14.17 -6.51 0.74
CA TYR A 124 -13.81 -5.15 1.17
C TYR A 124 -14.12 -4.05 0.15
N GLU A 125 -14.63 -4.39 -1.03
CA GLU A 125 -14.83 -3.46 -2.16
C GLU A 125 -15.59 -2.19 -1.77
N LYS A 126 -16.63 -2.31 -0.93
CA LYS A 126 -17.39 -1.15 -0.45
C LYS A 126 -16.53 -0.20 0.38
N GLN A 127 -15.68 -0.74 1.26
CA GLN A 127 -14.76 0.07 2.07
C GLN A 127 -13.63 0.66 1.22
N LEU A 128 -13.14 -0.05 0.21
CA LEU A 128 -12.15 0.48 -0.72
C LEU A 128 -12.71 1.64 -1.57
N LYS A 129 -13.98 1.57 -1.97
CA LYS A 129 -14.67 2.62 -2.73
C LYS A 129 -15.12 3.81 -1.88
N ALA A 130 -15.40 3.59 -0.61
CA ALA A 130 -15.83 4.62 0.35
C ALA A 130 -15.09 4.42 1.69
N PRO A 131 -13.78 4.71 1.73
CA PRO A 131 -12.99 4.53 2.94
C PRO A 131 -13.33 5.61 3.95
N LEU A 132 -12.94 5.35 5.20
CA LEU A 132 -12.95 6.35 6.26
C LEU A 132 -11.93 7.45 5.91
N LYS A 133 -12.25 8.70 6.28
CA LYS A 133 -11.25 9.76 6.30
C LYS A 133 -10.44 9.65 7.58
N LEU A 134 -9.13 9.47 7.47
CA LEU A 134 -8.27 9.18 8.61
C LEU A 134 -8.41 10.21 9.75
N ALA A 135 -8.46 11.50 9.41
CA ALA A 135 -8.62 12.57 10.39
C ALA A 135 -9.93 12.48 11.20
N GLU A 136 -11.00 11.90 10.64
CA GLU A 136 -12.31 11.80 11.30
C GLU A 136 -12.39 10.65 12.31
N ILE A 137 -11.58 9.61 12.13
CA ILE A 137 -11.55 8.44 13.01
C ILE A 137 -10.39 8.45 14.00
N LEU A 138 -9.53 9.48 13.93
CA LEU A 138 -8.30 9.54 14.70
C LEU A 138 -8.55 9.54 16.21
N GLU A 139 -9.57 10.27 16.70
CA GLU A 139 -9.92 10.28 18.12
C GLU A 139 -10.24 8.87 18.65
N GLN A 140 -11.05 8.10 17.91
CA GLN A 140 -11.40 6.73 18.28
C GLN A 140 -10.19 5.79 18.15
N ALA A 141 -9.43 5.92 17.06
CA ALA A 141 -8.29 5.08 16.76
C ALA A 141 -7.18 5.21 17.82
N LEU A 142 -6.97 6.41 18.37
CA LEU A 142 -5.95 6.70 19.39
C LEU A 142 -6.44 6.49 20.83
N SER A 143 -7.72 6.18 21.03
CA SER A 143 -8.30 6.04 22.37
C SER A 143 -7.78 4.79 23.13
N ALA A 144 -7.91 4.79 24.46
CA ALA A 144 -7.56 3.64 25.29
C ALA A 144 -8.37 2.39 24.93
N ASP A 145 -9.63 2.58 24.54
CA ASP A 145 -10.56 1.53 24.10
C ASP A 145 -10.55 1.33 22.58
N SER A 146 -9.48 1.76 21.90
CA SER A 146 -9.35 1.68 20.44
C SER A 146 -9.70 0.27 19.93
N PRO A 147 -10.50 0.17 18.86
CA PRO A 147 -10.90 -1.13 18.31
C PRO A 147 -9.74 -1.84 17.59
N TYR A 148 -8.58 -1.19 17.44
CA TYR A 148 -7.51 -1.69 16.58
C TYR A 148 -6.45 -2.48 17.37
N ALA A 149 -6.15 -3.69 16.90
CA ALA A 149 -5.00 -4.49 17.34
C ALA A 149 -3.68 -3.98 16.71
N GLY A 150 -3.78 -3.30 15.57
CA GLY A 150 -2.63 -2.76 14.86
C GLY A 150 -3.04 -1.98 13.62
N ILE A 151 -2.03 -1.45 12.94
CA ILE A 151 -2.16 -0.74 11.69
C ILE A 151 -1.48 -1.52 10.57
N PHE A 152 -2.07 -1.47 9.38
CA PHE A 152 -1.52 -2.07 8.17
C PHE A 152 -1.39 -1.01 7.07
N ILE A 153 -0.20 -0.87 6.51
CA ILE A 153 0.08 0.07 5.42
C ILE A 153 0.69 -0.72 4.26
N PRO A 154 -0.11 -1.14 3.26
CA PRO A 154 0.39 -1.87 2.10
C PRO A 154 1.31 -0.98 1.25
N GLY A 155 2.17 -1.63 0.45
CA GLY A 155 3.04 -0.95 -0.49
C GLY A 155 2.36 -0.67 -1.82
N GLY A 156 3.11 -0.83 -2.92
CA GLY A 156 2.88 -0.12 -4.19
C GLY A 156 3.35 1.34 -4.12
N HIS A 157 3.79 1.90 -5.24
CA HIS A 157 4.40 3.24 -5.27
C HIS A 157 3.42 4.36 -4.89
N GLY A 158 2.10 4.11 -4.97
CA GLY A 158 1.08 5.07 -4.56
C GLY A 158 1.17 5.47 -3.08
N VAL A 159 1.78 4.65 -2.21
CA VAL A 159 2.00 5.02 -0.80
C VAL A 159 2.91 6.24 -0.65
N LEU A 160 3.73 6.58 -1.65
CA LEU A 160 4.60 7.76 -1.63
C LEU A 160 3.82 9.07 -1.75
N ALA A 161 2.55 9.03 -2.14
CA ALA A 161 1.69 10.19 -2.22
C ALA A 161 1.23 10.64 -0.83
N LYS A 162 2.00 11.53 -0.21
CA LYS A 162 1.68 12.28 1.02
C LYS A 162 1.51 11.49 2.32
N ILE A 163 1.33 10.17 2.30
CA ILE A 163 1.35 9.33 3.51
C ILE A 163 2.64 9.52 4.32
N PRO A 164 3.86 9.59 3.72
CA PRO A 164 5.11 9.83 4.46
C PRO A 164 5.21 11.21 5.12
N GLU A 165 4.35 12.16 4.73
CA GLU A 165 4.34 13.55 5.21
C GLU A 165 3.18 13.80 6.21
N SER A 166 2.32 12.80 6.45
CA SER A 166 1.06 12.98 7.18
C SER A 166 1.25 13.02 8.70
N LYS A 167 0.67 14.05 9.33
CA LYS A 167 0.61 14.17 10.79
C LYS A 167 -0.40 13.21 11.42
N GLU A 168 -1.44 12.82 10.69
CA GLU A 168 -2.39 11.81 11.13
C GLU A 168 -1.73 10.43 11.20
N VAL A 169 -0.94 10.06 10.18
CA VAL A 169 -0.16 8.81 10.15
C VAL A 169 0.89 8.82 11.26
N LYS A 170 1.59 9.95 11.47
CA LYS A 170 2.49 10.14 12.62
C LYS A 170 1.81 9.81 13.95
N ALA A 171 0.61 10.35 14.18
CA ALA A 171 -0.12 10.14 15.42
C ALA A 171 -0.49 8.66 15.63
N LEU A 172 -0.94 7.97 14.57
CA LEU A 172 -1.20 6.53 14.61
C LEU A 172 0.06 5.71 14.90
N LEU A 173 1.18 6.01 14.25
CA LEU A 173 2.44 5.30 14.47
C LEU A 173 2.92 5.45 15.92
N LYS A 174 2.84 6.67 16.46
CA LYS A 174 3.17 6.94 17.86
C LYS A 174 2.24 6.18 18.80
N TRP A 175 0.93 6.23 18.58
CA TRP A 175 -0.02 5.46 19.39
C TRP A 175 0.26 3.97 19.34
N ALA A 176 0.59 3.43 18.17
CA ALA A 176 0.89 2.01 18.02
C ALA A 176 2.10 1.61 18.87
N VAL A 177 3.18 2.39 18.85
CA VAL A 177 4.37 2.14 19.68
C VAL A 177 4.05 2.32 21.18
N ASP A 178 3.37 3.40 21.56
CA ASP A 178 3.08 3.72 22.96
C ASP A 178 2.13 2.71 23.64
N HIS A 179 1.29 2.02 22.86
CA HIS A 179 0.26 1.09 23.34
C HIS A 179 0.50 -0.37 22.93
N ASP A 180 1.72 -0.71 22.54
CA ASP A 180 2.15 -2.07 22.16
C ASP A 180 1.24 -2.70 21.08
N LYS A 181 1.02 -1.94 19.99
CA LYS A 181 0.23 -2.35 18.83
C LYS A 181 1.14 -2.70 17.66
N TYR A 182 0.64 -3.54 16.77
CA TYR A 182 1.38 -3.94 15.58
C TYR A 182 1.39 -2.83 14.53
N VAL A 183 2.55 -2.62 13.91
CA VAL A 183 2.72 -1.84 12.68
C VAL A 183 3.18 -2.80 11.59
N ILE A 184 2.33 -3.03 10.59
CA ILE A 184 2.54 -4.03 9.54
C ILE A 184 2.67 -3.29 8.20
N THR A 185 3.77 -3.52 7.47
CA THR A 185 4.01 -2.87 6.19
C THR A 185 5.05 -3.63 5.36
N LEU A 186 5.10 -3.38 4.04
CA LEU A 186 5.96 -4.09 3.08
C LEU A 186 6.22 -3.24 1.82
N CYS A 187 7.25 -3.62 1.05
CA CYS A 187 7.64 -2.98 -0.21
C CYS A 187 8.01 -1.49 -0.02
N HIS A 188 7.26 -0.56 -0.63
CA HIS A 188 7.36 0.89 -0.37
C HIS A 188 6.52 1.36 0.81
N GLY A 189 5.62 0.52 1.34
CA GLY A 189 4.84 0.82 2.52
C GLY A 189 5.65 1.37 3.71
N PRO A 190 6.87 0.88 4.01
CA PRO A 190 7.77 1.46 5.02
C PRO A 190 8.09 2.94 4.85
N ALA A 191 7.89 3.53 3.66
CA ALA A 191 7.97 4.98 3.47
C ALA A 191 7.02 5.74 4.43
N SER A 192 5.88 5.15 4.79
CA SER A 192 4.96 5.70 5.78
C SER A 192 5.59 5.92 7.16
N LEU A 193 6.63 5.17 7.52
CA LEU A 193 7.32 5.31 8.81
C LEU A 193 8.04 6.67 8.91
N LEU A 194 8.39 7.30 7.78
CA LEU A 194 8.95 8.65 7.73
C LEU A 194 7.98 9.70 8.30
N ALA A 195 6.67 9.42 8.32
CA ALA A 195 5.69 10.30 8.95
C ALA A 195 6.02 10.54 10.43
N ALA A 196 6.61 9.55 11.12
CA ALA A 196 7.02 9.70 12.51
C ALA A 196 8.14 10.74 12.73
N ALA A 197 8.82 11.21 11.67
CA ALA A 197 9.82 12.27 11.72
C ALA A 197 9.25 13.67 11.41
N VAL A 198 7.99 13.78 10.95
CA VAL A 198 7.38 15.06 10.57
C VAL A 198 7.32 16.00 11.78
N ASP A 199 7.94 17.18 11.67
CA ASP A 199 8.09 18.16 12.76
C ASP A 199 8.73 17.61 14.05
N GLU A 200 9.54 16.55 13.96
CA GLU A 200 10.27 15.98 15.10
C GLU A 200 11.77 16.27 15.02
N ASN A 201 12.42 16.29 16.18
CA ASN A 201 13.88 16.24 16.21
C ASN A 201 14.35 14.85 15.73
N PRO A 202 15.37 14.75 14.85
CA PRO A 202 15.89 13.44 14.43
C PRO A 202 16.30 12.51 15.57
N ASN A 203 16.64 13.03 16.74
CA ASN A 203 16.95 12.22 17.92
C ASN A 203 15.74 11.57 18.57
N ASP A 204 14.53 12.10 18.32
CA ASP A 204 13.26 11.66 18.91
C ASP A 204 12.47 10.74 17.95
N TYR A 205 13.07 10.34 16.83
CA TYR A 205 12.45 9.42 15.88
C TYR A 205 12.18 8.05 16.52
N ILE A 206 10.89 7.70 16.65
CA ILE A 206 10.42 6.56 17.45
C ILE A 206 10.88 5.18 16.93
N PHE A 207 11.20 5.08 15.64
CA PHE A 207 11.69 3.83 15.04
C PHE A 207 13.22 3.73 15.01
N LYS A 208 13.94 4.62 15.70
CA LYS A 208 15.41 4.56 15.77
C LYS A 208 15.87 3.22 16.35
N GLY A 209 16.67 2.48 15.58
CA GLY A 209 17.19 1.17 15.96
C GLY A 209 16.31 -0.02 15.57
N TYR A 210 15.13 0.21 15.00
CA TYR A 210 14.32 -0.86 14.42
C TYR A 210 14.98 -1.42 13.15
N GLN A 211 14.77 -2.71 12.91
CA GLN A 211 15.14 -3.37 11.66
C GLN A 211 13.88 -3.52 10.81
N VAL A 212 13.99 -3.18 9.52
CA VAL A 212 12.88 -3.22 8.58
C VAL A 212 13.34 -3.79 7.25
N CYS A 213 12.44 -4.51 6.57
CA CYS A 213 12.59 -4.86 5.17
C CYS A 213 11.95 -3.75 4.33
N VAL A 214 12.63 -3.29 3.28
CA VAL A 214 12.17 -2.23 2.37
C VAL A 214 12.48 -2.65 0.94
N PHE A 215 11.67 -2.20 -0.02
CA PHE A 215 12.00 -2.36 -1.44
C PHE A 215 13.36 -1.70 -1.73
N PRO A 216 14.29 -2.37 -2.44
CA PRO A 216 15.66 -1.89 -2.56
C PRO A 216 15.80 -0.77 -3.61
N ASP A 217 16.41 0.35 -3.22
CA ASP A 217 16.73 1.50 -4.08
C ASP A 217 17.34 1.13 -5.43
N SER A 218 18.20 0.10 -5.45
CA SER A 218 18.89 -0.34 -6.66
C SER A 218 17.94 -0.77 -7.77
N LEU A 219 16.77 -1.33 -7.44
CA LEU A 219 15.79 -1.72 -8.45
C LEU A 219 15.02 -0.51 -8.98
N ASP A 220 14.63 0.43 -8.10
CA ASP A 220 13.95 1.67 -8.52
C ASP A 220 14.83 2.63 -9.32
N LYS A 221 16.15 2.63 -9.08
CA LYS A 221 17.11 3.41 -9.88
C LYS A 221 17.53 2.72 -11.18
N GLY A 222 17.44 1.39 -11.22
CA GLY A 222 17.97 0.56 -12.29
C GLY A 222 16.87 -0.17 -13.05
N ALA A 223 16.67 -1.44 -12.73
CA ALA A 223 15.82 -2.35 -13.49
C ALA A 223 14.42 -1.81 -13.78
N ASN A 224 13.75 -1.17 -12.80
CA ASN A 224 12.41 -0.62 -12.97
C ASN A 224 12.34 0.47 -14.05
N ILE A 225 13.43 1.22 -14.25
CA ILE A 225 13.54 2.21 -15.34
C ILE A 225 13.90 1.51 -16.65
N ASP A 226 14.89 0.63 -16.62
CA ASP A 226 15.46 -0.02 -17.81
C ASP A 226 14.45 -0.86 -18.60
N ILE A 227 13.47 -1.43 -17.91
CA ILE A 227 12.42 -2.25 -18.53
C ILE A 227 11.11 -1.48 -18.74
N GLY A 228 11.06 -0.21 -18.37
CA GLY A 228 9.88 0.65 -18.46
C GLY A 228 8.74 0.27 -17.51
N TYR A 229 9.06 -0.26 -16.33
CA TYR A 229 8.07 -0.44 -15.27
C TYR A 229 7.60 0.91 -14.75
N MET A 230 8.54 1.82 -14.51
CA MET A 230 8.26 3.23 -14.21
C MET A 230 8.66 4.12 -15.40
N PRO A 231 7.92 5.22 -15.67
CA PRO A 231 8.22 6.11 -16.79
C PRO A 231 9.35 7.12 -16.52
N GLY A 232 9.92 7.13 -15.32
CA GLY A 232 10.98 8.03 -14.89
C GLY A 232 11.50 7.66 -13.50
N GLN A 233 12.50 8.40 -13.00
CA GLN A 233 13.02 8.19 -11.64
C GLN A 233 12.12 8.83 -10.59
N LEU A 234 12.01 8.18 -9.43
CA LEU A 234 11.31 8.72 -8.27
C LEU A 234 11.99 10.02 -7.77
N PRO A 235 11.22 10.97 -7.20
CA PRO A 235 11.78 12.23 -6.70
C PRO A 235 12.71 12.04 -5.50
N TRP A 236 12.52 10.97 -4.73
CA TRP A 236 13.34 10.57 -3.59
C TRP A 236 13.24 9.05 -3.39
N LEU A 237 14.18 8.51 -2.61
CA LEU A 237 14.29 7.11 -2.20
C LEU A 237 14.67 7.06 -0.73
#